data_AF-A0AAE4FQ75-F1
#
_entry.id   AF-A0AAE4FQ75-F1
#
_cell.length_a   1.000
_cell.length_b   1.000
_cell.length_c   1.000
_cell.angle_alpha   90.00
_cell.angle_beta   90.00
_cell.angle_gamma   90.00
#
_symmetry.space_group_name_H-M   'P 1'
#
loop_
_entity.id
_entity.type
_entity.pdbx_description
1 polymer ?
#
loop_
_entity_poly.entity_id
_entity_poly.type
_entity_poly.pdbx_seq_one_letter_code
_entity_poly.pdbx_strand_id
1 'polypeptide(L)'
;MKRKGSIGGNPNPIQTPEFLAKQFPPAPDVPSNVKLGEPVAVALPLPIDTEVRRLKNRSIWLRRVITEAAQRELMGNEPAAVDVADTRPGDVAAAVAAPKRRGRKPKGENNA
;
A
#
# COMPACT_ATOMS: atom_id res chain seq x y z
N MET A 1 -5.93 23.91 -36.44
CA MET A 1 -6.32 23.27 -35.15
C MET A 1 -5.15 23.35 -34.18
N LYS A 2 -5.41 23.81 -32.95
CA LYS A 2 -4.41 24.02 -31.89
C LYS A 2 -4.13 22.69 -31.16
N ARG A 3 -2.88 22.51 -30.73
CA ARG A 3 -2.31 21.20 -30.41
C ARG A 3 -2.73 20.73 -29.02
N LYS A 4 -3.10 19.46 -28.86
CA LYS A 4 -2.87 18.78 -27.58
C LYS A 4 -1.34 18.86 -27.33
N GLY A 5 -0.95 19.52 -26.25
CA GLY A 5 0.47 19.79 -25.92
C GLY A 5 1.24 20.79 -26.81
N SER A 6 0.72 21.95 -27.21
CA SER A 6 1.58 22.97 -27.88
C SER A 6 2.57 23.63 -26.89
N ILE A 7 3.82 24.01 -27.22
CA ILE A 7 4.74 23.64 -28.31
C ILE A 7 5.71 22.58 -27.75
N GLY A 8 5.83 21.44 -28.44
CA GLY A 8 6.69 20.30 -28.07
C GLY A 8 5.98 18.99 -27.72
N GLY A 9 4.67 19.03 -27.44
CA GLY A 9 3.86 17.86 -27.08
C GLY A 9 3.05 17.27 -28.25
N ASN A 10 2.82 15.96 -28.19
CA ASN A 10 2.05 15.19 -29.17
C ASN A 10 0.58 15.65 -29.20
N PRO A 11 0.01 16.05 -30.37
CA PRO A 11 -1.39 16.47 -30.52
C PRO A 11 -2.41 15.36 -30.27
N ASN A 12 -1.98 14.11 -30.23
CA ASN A 12 -2.77 12.96 -29.82
C ASN A 12 -1.90 12.04 -28.92
N PRO A 13 -1.61 12.39 -27.65
CA PRO A 13 -1.11 11.50 -26.64
C PRO A 13 -2.11 10.37 -26.52
N ILE A 14 -1.64 9.26 -27.06
CA ILE A 14 -2.11 7.93 -26.84
C ILE A 14 -1.32 7.48 -25.61
N GLN A 15 -2.02 7.13 -24.54
CA GLN A 15 -1.38 6.45 -23.42
C GLN A 15 -0.97 5.07 -23.94
N THR A 16 0.32 4.78 -23.97
CA THR A 16 0.79 3.46 -24.40
C THR A 16 0.30 2.42 -23.40
N PRO A 17 0.03 1.18 -23.85
CA PRO A 17 -0.33 0.09 -22.93
C PRO A 17 0.77 -0.13 -21.86
N GLU A 18 2.03 0.16 -22.20
CA GLU A 18 3.15 0.16 -21.24
C GLU A 18 3.04 1.24 -20.16
N PHE A 19 2.49 2.42 -20.50
CA PHE A 19 2.27 3.51 -19.53
C PHE A 19 1.12 3.15 -18.59
N LEU A 20 0.03 2.59 -19.11
CA LEU A 20 -1.09 2.10 -18.32
C LEU A 20 -0.67 0.97 -17.37
N ALA A 21 0.20 0.06 -17.83
CA ALA A 21 0.73 -1.03 -17.00
C ALA A 21 1.63 -0.56 -15.85
N LYS A 22 2.26 0.62 -15.98
CA LYS A 22 3.10 1.25 -14.94
C LYS A 22 2.31 2.14 -13.99
N GLN A 23 1.02 2.37 -14.25
CA GLN A 23 0.18 3.14 -13.36
C GLN A 23 0.06 2.38 -12.03
N PHE A 24 0.42 3.07 -10.92
CA PHE A 24 0.33 2.46 -9.61
C PHE A 24 -1.11 2.00 -9.35
N PRO A 25 -1.31 0.75 -8.91
CA PRO A 25 -2.64 0.27 -8.60
C PRO A 25 -3.23 1.13 -7.48
N PRO A 26 -4.55 1.42 -7.53
CA PRO A 26 -5.24 2.08 -6.43
C PRO A 26 -5.00 1.34 -5.12
N ALA A 27 -4.96 2.09 -4.01
CA ALA A 27 -4.80 1.49 -2.70
C ALA A 27 -6.00 0.54 -2.42
N PRO A 28 -5.76 -0.71 -2.01
CA PRO A 28 -6.80 -1.73 -1.90
C PRO A 28 -7.76 -1.51 -0.72
N ASP A 29 -7.42 -0.63 0.22
CA ASP A 29 -8.18 -0.35 1.44
C ASP A 29 -9.33 0.64 1.24
N VAL A 30 -9.27 1.47 0.20
CA VAL A 30 -10.29 2.50 -0.05
C VAL A 30 -11.19 2.08 -1.19
N PRO A 31 -12.50 1.91 -0.97
CA PRO A 31 -13.43 1.62 -2.04
C PRO A 31 -13.58 2.85 -2.94
N SER A 32 -13.71 2.62 -4.26
CA SER A 32 -13.68 3.69 -5.28
C SER A 32 -14.85 4.69 -5.19
N ASN A 33 -15.85 4.41 -4.35
CA ASN A 33 -17.00 5.28 -4.10
C ASN A 33 -16.74 6.35 -3.04
N VAL A 34 -15.63 6.26 -2.28
CA VAL A 34 -15.32 7.22 -1.22
C VAL A 34 -14.48 8.37 -1.76
N LYS A 35 -14.99 9.60 -1.65
CA LYS A 35 -14.24 10.81 -1.97
C LYS A 35 -13.19 11.06 -0.89
N LEU A 36 -11.92 11.07 -1.28
CA LEU A 36 -10.80 11.42 -0.40
C LEU A 36 -10.61 12.94 -0.34
N GLY A 37 -10.21 13.44 0.83
CA GLY A 37 -9.78 14.82 1.02
C GLY A 37 -8.35 15.06 0.55
N GLU A 38 -7.82 16.26 0.85
CA GLU A 38 -6.43 16.59 0.56
C GLU A 38 -5.46 15.76 1.43
N PRO A 39 -4.25 15.42 0.92
CA PRO A 39 -3.27 14.67 1.69
C PRO A 39 -2.79 15.46 2.93
N VAL A 40 -2.80 14.80 4.09
CA VAL A 40 -2.25 15.36 5.32
C VAL A 40 -0.74 15.06 5.38
N ALA A 41 0.09 16.09 5.46
CA ALA A 41 1.54 15.97 5.56
C ALA A 41 2.03 16.47 6.93
N VAL A 42 2.69 15.60 7.69
CA VAL A 42 3.19 15.91 9.05
C VAL A 42 4.62 15.39 9.18
N ALA A 43 5.50 16.20 9.76
CA ALA A 43 6.86 15.80 10.07
C ALA A 43 6.88 14.90 11.32
N LEU A 44 7.60 13.79 11.26
CA LEU A 44 7.76 12.84 12.38
C LEU A 44 9.19 12.88 12.91
N PRO A 45 9.42 12.53 14.20
CA PRO A 45 10.75 12.25 14.70
C PRO A 45 11.45 11.18 13.86
N LEU A 46 12.73 11.41 13.55
CA LEU A 46 13.55 10.53 12.71
C LEU A 46 13.48 9.03 13.07
N PRO A 47 13.54 8.61 14.36
CA PRO A 47 13.44 7.18 14.68
C PRO A 47 12.09 6.58 14.27
N ILE A 48 10.99 7.33 14.43
CA ILE A 48 9.64 6.87 14.09
C ILE A 48 9.46 6.86 12.57
N ASP A 49 9.89 7.93 11.87
CA ASP A 49 9.83 8.00 10.40
C ASP A 49 10.59 6.81 9.77
N THR A 50 11.75 6.45 10.32
CA THR A 50 12.53 5.30 9.87
C THR A 50 11.73 4.00 9.96
N GLU A 51 11.06 3.74 11.08
CA GLU A 51 10.24 2.53 11.25
C GLU A 51 9.00 2.54 10.34
N VAL A 52 8.29 3.67 10.24
CA VAL A 52 7.12 3.80 9.36
C VAL A 52 7.50 3.57 7.90
N ARG A 53 8.68 4.04 7.46
CA ARG A 53 9.18 3.84 6.09
C ARG A 53 9.56 2.40 5.76
N ARG A 54 9.88 1.57 6.77
CA ARG A 54 10.16 0.14 6.57
C ARG A 54 8.90 -0.67 6.24
N LEU A 55 7.71 -0.15 6.52
CA LEU A 55 6.45 -0.82 6.24
C LEU A 55 6.15 -0.87 4.73
N LYS A 56 5.90 -2.07 4.21
CA LYS A 56 5.62 -2.31 2.78
C LYS A 56 4.36 -1.58 2.28
N ASN A 57 3.32 -1.51 3.11
CA ASN A 57 2.04 -0.85 2.80
C ASN A 57 1.78 0.31 3.77
N ARG A 58 2.78 1.19 3.95
CA ARG A 58 2.74 2.28 4.93
C ARG A 58 1.49 3.17 4.83
N SER A 59 0.99 3.44 3.62
CA SER A 59 -0.18 4.30 3.41
C SER A 59 -1.46 3.71 4.00
N ILE A 60 -1.66 2.39 3.84
CA ILE A 60 -2.81 1.66 4.39
C ILE A 60 -2.75 1.68 5.92
N TRP A 61 -1.56 1.38 6.46
CA TRP A 61 -1.34 1.38 7.90
C TRP A 61 -1.57 2.77 8.51
N LEU A 62 -1.00 3.83 7.92
CA LEU A 62 -1.19 5.21 8.36
C LEU A 62 -2.66 5.63 8.31
N ARG A 63 -3.36 5.32 7.20
CA ARG A 63 -4.79 5.67 7.08
C ARG A 63 -5.60 5.01 8.19
N ARG A 64 -5.39 3.71 8.43
CA ARG A 64 -6.08 3.00 9.51
C ARG A 64 -5.82 3.66 10.87
N VAL A 65 -4.55 3.88 11.22
CA VAL A 65 -4.18 4.44 12.53
C VAL A 65 -4.78 5.83 12.72
N ILE A 66 -4.69 6.70 11.71
CA ILE A 66 -5.24 8.06 11.77
C ILE A 66 -6.78 8.02 11.86
N THR A 67 -7.44 7.17 11.07
CA THR A 67 -8.91 7.04 11.12
C THR A 67 -9.37 6.50 12.47
N GLU A 68 -8.70 5.49 13.01
CA GLU A 68 -9.00 4.91 14.32
C GLU A 68 -8.81 5.93 15.45
N ALA A 69 -7.69 6.66 15.45
CA ALA A 69 -7.44 7.73 16.43
C ALA A 69 -8.44 8.89 16.28
N ALA A 70 -8.75 9.32 15.06
CA ALA A 70 -9.72 10.38 14.83
C ALA A 70 -11.14 9.99 15.27
N GLN A 71 -11.56 8.75 14.98
CA GLN A 71 -12.85 8.24 15.43
C GLN A 71 -12.94 8.24 16.96
N ARG A 72 -11.88 7.78 17.64
CA ARG A 72 -11.80 7.71 19.10
C ARG A 72 -11.80 9.09 19.74
N GLU A 73 -10.86 9.93 19.34
CA GLU A 73 -10.51 11.14 20.08
C GLU A 73 -11.34 12.35 19.62
N LEU A 74 -11.69 12.41 18.33
CA LEU A 74 -12.31 13.59 17.73
C LEU A 74 -13.81 13.40 17.45
N MET A 75 -14.24 12.17 17.18
CA MET A 75 -15.63 11.87 16.83
C MET A 75 -16.43 11.24 17.98
N GLY A 76 -15.80 11.06 19.15
CA GLY A 76 -16.45 10.50 20.35
C GLY A 76 -16.86 9.03 20.20
N ASN A 77 -16.29 8.31 19.21
CA ASN A 77 -16.54 6.90 18.98
C ASN A 77 -15.52 6.09 19.79
N GLU A 78 -15.73 6.01 21.11
CA GLU A 78 -14.96 5.09 21.93
C GLU A 78 -15.19 3.65 21.45
N PRO A 79 -14.14 2.84 21.22
CA PRO A 79 -14.35 1.43 21.01
C PRO A 79 -14.99 0.90 22.29
N ALA A 80 -16.22 0.42 22.19
CA ALA A 80 -16.81 -0.41 23.23
C ALA A 80 -15.74 -1.42 23.65
N ALA A 81 -15.33 -1.36 24.92
CA ALA A 81 -14.38 -2.27 25.50
C ALA A 81 -14.86 -3.69 25.14
N VAL A 82 -14.15 -4.35 24.23
CA VAL A 82 -14.30 -5.78 24.06
C VAL A 82 -13.75 -6.38 25.34
N ASP A 83 -14.67 -6.70 26.25
CA ASP A 83 -14.41 -7.57 27.39
C ASP A 83 -13.71 -8.81 26.85
N VAL A 84 -12.41 -8.90 27.09
CA VAL A 84 -11.60 -10.10 26.80
C VAL A 84 -11.98 -11.15 27.85
N ALA A 85 -13.17 -11.73 27.71
CA ALA A 85 -13.53 -12.96 28.37
C ALA A 85 -13.04 -14.14 27.52
N ASP A 86 -11.95 -14.75 28.00
CA ASP A 86 -11.50 -16.12 27.74
C ASP A 86 -11.20 -16.49 26.28
N THR A 87 -9.98 -16.20 25.83
CA THR A 87 -9.34 -17.04 24.80
C THR A 87 -7.97 -17.46 25.32
N ARG A 88 -7.92 -18.69 25.85
CA ARG A 88 -6.70 -19.34 26.34
C ARG A 88 -5.67 -19.47 25.20
N PRO A 89 -4.37 -19.31 25.49
CA PRO A 89 -3.31 -19.46 24.49
C PRO A 89 -3.05 -20.96 24.29
N GLY A 90 -3.65 -21.55 23.25
CA GLY A 90 -3.49 -22.98 22.96
C GLY A 90 -3.51 -23.37 21.48
N ASP A 91 -4.24 -22.66 20.62
CA ASP A 91 -4.53 -23.15 19.26
C ASP A 91 -4.03 -22.22 18.14
N VAL A 92 -2.72 -22.06 18.00
CA VAL A 92 -2.10 -21.64 16.71
C VAL A 92 -0.84 -22.45 16.41
N ALA A 93 -0.92 -23.77 16.57
CA ALA A 93 0.06 -24.70 16.01
C ALA A 93 -0.48 -25.29 14.69
N ALA A 94 -0.37 -24.55 13.58
CA ALA A 94 -0.22 -25.09 12.22
C ALA A 94 -0.37 -23.99 11.15
N ALA A 95 0.75 -23.53 10.58
CA ALA A 95 0.93 -23.32 9.13
C ALA A 95 2.29 -22.64 8.87
N VAL A 96 3.38 -23.32 9.18
CA VAL A 96 4.68 -23.05 8.55
C VAL A 96 4.67 -23.78 7.20
N ALA A 97 4.51 -23.05 6.10
CA ALA A 97 4.78 -23.56 4.77
C ALA A 97 5.76 -22.62 4.05
N ALA A 98 7.05 -22.92 4.17
CA ALA A 98 8.12 -22.25 3.47
C ALA A 98 8.06 -22.54 1.95
N PRO A 99 8.25 -21.54 1.07
CA PRO A 99 8.37 -21.79 -0.36
C PRO A 99 9.73 -22.41 -0.70
N LYS A 100 9.68 -23.65 -1.21
CA LYS A 100 10.81 -24.44 -1.70
C LYS A 100 11.45 -23.76 -2.92
N ARG A 101 12.61 -23.11 -2.73
CA ARG A 101 13.47 -22.62 -3.82
C ARG A 101 13.98 -23.82 -4.62
N ARG A 102 13.44 -24.04 -5.83
CA ARG A 102 13.93 -25.03 -6.79
C ARG A 102 14.40 -24.32 -8.07
N GLY A 103 15.67 -24.55 -8.42
CA GLY A 103 16.15 -24.44 -9.80
C GLY A 103 16.96 -23.19 -10.13
N ARG A 104 18.21 -23.15 -9.69
CA ARG A 104 19.28 -22.42 -10.38
C ARG A 104 19.58 -23.17 -11.70
N LYS A 105 19.31 -22.58 -12.87
CA LYS A 105 19.83 -23.15 -14.14
C LYS A 105 21.32 -22.81 -14.26
N PRO A 106 22.18 -23.77 -14.62
CA PRO A 106 23.61 -23.58 -14.78
C PRO A 106 23.98 -22.80 -16.06
N LYS A 107 25.20 -22.27 -16.04
CA LYS A 107 25.89 -21.48 -17.06
C LYS A 107 26.66 -22.42 -18.02
N GLY A 108 26.66 -22.09 -19.31
CA GLY A 108 27.38 -22.79 -20.42
C GLY A 108 26.39 -23.44 -21.39
N GLU A 109 26.50 -23.40 -22.73
CA GLU A 109 27.69 -23.32 -23.60
C GLU A 109 27.39 -22.55 -24.91
N ASN A 110 28.45 -21.99 -25.49
CA ASN A 110 28.51 -21.45 -26.84
C ASN A 110 28.33 -22.56 -27.87
N ASN A 111 27.72 -22.26 -29.01
CA ASN A 111 27.86 -23.09 -30.20
C ASN A 111 27.79 -22.26 -31.49
N ALA A 112 28.72 -22.62 -32.38
CA ALA A 112 28.84 -22.32 -33.82
C ALA A 112 29.14 -20.86 -34.22
#